data_AF-A0A7X6Q5N4-F1
#
_entry.id   AF-A0A7X6Q5N4-F1
#
_cell.length_a   1.000
_cell.length_b   1.000
_cell.length_c   1.000
_cell.angle_alpha   90.00
_cell.angle_beta   90.00
_cell.angle_gamma   90.00
#
_symmetry.space_group_name_H-M   'P 1'
#
loop_
_entity.id
_entity.type
_entity.pdbx_description
1 polymer ?
#
loop_
_entity_poly.entity_id
_entity_poly.type
_entity_poly.pdbx_seq_one_letter_code
_entity_poly.pdbx_strand_id
1 'polypeptide(L)'
;MKSRHPDQNNSHLKPFSERLQEQWQQGGILSTCLLPFSKLNGIIQNLRTMLYKKQIKRSYRAPCPVIVVGNIYVGGTGKTPVVAALVQALQDKGWNPGIISRGYGVDIGKDARVAHGPSAQATQIGDEPALLAQYAPIAVHPKRELGVKALLAHYPQTNVIIADDGLQHLALQRDVEIIVQDERGIGNGQLLPAG
;
A
#
# COMPACT_ATOMS: atom_id res chain seq x y z
N MET A 1 27.72 45.58 37.75
CA MET A 1 26.43 44.98 37.33
C MET A 1 26.58 44.40 35.93
N LYS A 2 26.07 43.18 35.68
CA LYS A 2 25.68 42.69 34.35
C LYS A 2 24.32 42.02 34.51
N SER A 3 23.38 42.33 33.63
CA SER A 3 21.98 41.89 33.74
C SER A 3 21.84 40.39 33.45
N ARG A 4 20.91 39.74 34.17
CA ARG A 4 20.34 38.47 33.72
C ARG A 4 19.41 38.79 32.55
N HIS A 5 19.60 38.17 31.39
CA HIS A 5 18.50 38.01 30.43
C HIS A 5 17.72 36.75 30.82
N PRO A 6 16.38 36.80 30.95
CA PRO A 6 15.57 35.66 31.35
C PRO A 6 15.33 34.71 30.18
N ASP A 7 14.97 33.47 30.51
CA ASP A 7 14.59 32.44 29.56
C ASP A 7 13.40 32.90 28.69
N GLN A 8 13.63 33.02 27.38
CA GLN A 8 12.53 33.11 26.43
C GLN A 8 11.95 31.71 26.23
N ASN A 9 10.93 31.41 27.04
CA ASN A 9 10.12 30.20 27.03
C ASN A 9 9.37 30.07 25.69
N ASN A 10 10.09 29.61 24.66
CA ASN A 10 9.62 29.63 23.29
C ASN A 10 8.71 28.41 23.04
N SER A 11 7.45 28.54 23.44
CA SER A 11 6.43 27.49 23.38
C SER A 11 5.99 27.20 21.94
N HIS A 12 6.89 26.65 21.13
CA HIS A 12 6.56 26.05 19.84
C HIS A 12 5.64 24.85 20.09
N LEU A 13 4.33 25.10 19.98
CA LEU A 13 3.33 24.05 19.86
C LEU A 13 3.69 23.22 18.63
N LYS A 14 4.06 21.95 18.85
CA LYS A 14 4.38 21.01 17.76
C LYS A 14 3.30 21.06 16.67
N PRO A 15 3.67 21.06 15.38
CA PRO A 15 2.74 20.96 14.27
C PRO A 15 1.64 19.90 14.51
N PHE A 16 0.43 20.20 14.04
CA PHE A 16 -0.72 19.31 14.24
C PHE A 16 -0.45 17.88 13.72
N SER A 17 0.28 17.76 12.61
CA SER A 17 0.79 16.51 12.05
C SER A 17 1.66 15.72 13.02
N GLU A 18 2.67 16.35 13.64
CA GLU A 18 3.54 15.71 14.64
C GLU A 18 2.74 15.24 15.85
N ARG A 19 1.83 16.08 16.36
CA ARG A 19 0.98 15.72 17.51
C ARG A 19 0.03 14.56 17.22
N LEU A 20 -0.46 14.45 15.98
CA LEU A 20 -1.25 13.30 15.53
C LEU A 20 -0.38 12.03 15.45
N GLN A 21 0.80 12.16 14.86
CA GLN A 21 1.76 11.06 14.68
C GLN A 21 2.25 10.52 16.02
N GLU A 22 2.53 11.38 17.00
CA GLU A 22 2.87 10.96 18.38
C GLU A 22 1.73 10.16 19.03
N GLN A 23 0.45 10.50 18.76
CA GLN A 23 -0.68 9.75 19.33
C GLN A 23 -0.96 8.42 18.63
N TRP A 24 -0.74 8.31 17.31
CA TRP A 24 -0.78 7.02 16.62
C TRP A 24 0.40 6.11 17.01
N GLN A 25 1.53 6.68 17.42
CA GLN A 25 2.70 5.94 17.89
C GLN A 25 2.63 5.55 19.38
N GLN A 26 2.18 6.43 20.27
CA GLN A 26 2.24 6.24 21.73
C GLN A 26 0.86 6.18 22.44
N GLY A 27 -0.22 6.47 21.72
CA GLY A 27 -1.56 6.56 22.30
C GLY A 27 -1.84 7.92 22.96
N GLY A 28 -2.85 7.96 23.83
CA GLY A 28 -3.27 9.18 24.56
C GLY A 28 -4.78 9.42 24.51
N ILE A 29 -5.25 10.51 25.13
CA ILE A 29 -6.68 10.78 25.37
C ILE A 29 -7.50 10.78 24.06
N LEU A 30 -6.99 11.40 22.99
CA LEU A 30 -7.70 11.41 21.69
C LEU A 30 -7.77 10.02 21.06
N SER A 31 -6.71 9.21 21.14
CA SER A 31 -6.75 7.79 20.76
C SER A 31 -7.84 7.05 21.56
N THR A 32 -7.91 7.25 22.88
CA THR A 32 -8.95 6.67 23.75
C THR A 32 -10.36 7.07 23.31
N CYS A 33 -10.58 8.35 22.95
CA CYS A 33 -11.86 8.83 22.40
C CYS A 33 -12.19 8.25 21.01
N LEU A 34 -11.18 7.83 20.24
CA LEU A 34 -11.32 7.26 18.89
C LEU A 34 -11.43 5.73 18.88
N LEU A 35 -11.22 5.04 20.02
CA LEU A 35 -11.44 3.61 20.18
C LEU A 35 -12.81 3.09 19.70
N PRO A 36 -13.97 3.73 19.96
CA PRO A 36 -15.26 3.23 19.43
C PRO A 36 -15.32 3.20 17.90
N PHE A 37 -14.81 4.23 17.22
CA PHE A 37 -14.71 4.26 15.75
C PHE A 37 -13.75 3.21 15.22
N SER A 38 -12.67 2.96 15.95
CA SER A 38 -11.64 1.96 15.60
C SER A 38 -12.14 0.53 15.76
N LYS A 39 -12.95 0.26 16.80
CA LYS A 39 -13.71 -0.99 16.97
C LYS A 39 -14.72 -1.18 15.84
N LEU A 40 -15.45 -0.13 15.44
CA LEU A 40 -16.39 -0.19 14.32
C LEU A 40 -15.68 -0.51 13.00
N ASN A 41 -14.54 0.12 12.73
CA ASN A 41 -13.68 -0.20 11.58
C ASN A 41 -13.23 -1.67 11.61
N GLY A 42 -12.77 -2.16 12.77
CA GLY A 42 -12.42 -3.57 12.96
C GLY A 42 -13.57 -4.54 12.67
N ILE A 43 -14.80 -4.23 13.10
CA ILE A 43 -16.00 -5.03 12.80
C ILE A 43 -16.27 -5.05 11.28
N ILE A 44 -16.20 -3.89 10.61
CA ILE A 44 -16.42 -3.77 9.16
C ILE A 44 -15.37 -4.59 8.38
N GLN A 45 -14.10 -4.48 8.76
CA GLN A 45 -12.99 -5.19 8.11
C GLN A 45 -13.04 -6.70 8.36
N ASN A 46 -13.41 -7.14 9.57
CA ASN A 46 -13.63 -8.56 9.89
C ASN A 46 -14.83 -9.14 9.14
N LEU A 47 -15.96 -8.42 9.08
CA LEU A 47 -17.12 -8.83 8.29
C LEU A 47 -16.78 -8.92 6.79
N ARG A 48 -16.10 -7.91 6.24
CA ARG A 48 -15.60 -7.92 4.86
C ARG A 48 -14.73 -9.14 4.59
N THR A 49 -13.79 -9.44 5.50
CA THR A 49 -12.88 -10.59 5.39
C THR A 49 -13.63 -11.91 5.46
N MET A 50 -14.60 -12.05 6.37
CA MET A 50 -15.47 -13.23 6.46
C MET A 50 -16.27 -13.45 5.17
N LEU A 51 -16.80 -12.38 4.55
CA LEU A 51 -17.58 -12.49 3.30
C LEU A 51 -16.73 -12.99 2.11
N TYR A 52 -15.43 -12.67 2.06
CA TYR A 52 -14.52 -13.26 1.08
C TYR A 52 -14.11 -14.69 1.46
N LYS A 53 -13.80 -14.98 2.73
CA LYS A 53 -13.47 -16.34 3.21
C LYS A 53 -14.61 -17.34 3.00
N LYS A 54 -15.87 -16.90 3.17
CA LYS A 54 -17.09 -17.69 2.90
C LYS A 54 -17.50 -17.69 1.42
N GLN A 55 -16.69 -17.14 0.51
CA GLN A 55 -16.94 -17.02 -0.94
C GLN A 55 -18.22 -16.23 -1.33
N ILE A 56 -18.94 -15.64 -0.38
CA ILE A 56 -20.14 -14.80 -0.58
C ILE A 56 -19.82 -13.58 -1.45
N LYS A 57 -18.60 -13.05 -1.36
CA LYS A 57 -18.07 -12.06 -2.32
C LYS A 57 -17.14 -12.73 -3.31
N ARG A 58 -17.46 -12.59 -4.60
CA ARG A 58 -16.64 -13.03 -5.73
C ARG A 58 -15.21 -12.48 -5.60
N SER A 59 -14.24 -13.36 -5.70
CA SER A 59 -12.83 -13.05 -5.89
C SER A 59 -12.35 -13.61 -7.23
N TYR A 60 -11.29 -13.02 -7.77
CA TYR A 60 -10.65 -13.43 -9.01
C TYR A 60 -9.34 -14.16 -8.70
N ARG A 61 -9.14 -15.33 -9.30
CA ARG A 61 -7.90 -16.12 -9.27
C ARG A 61 -7.15 -15.86 -10.58
N ALA A 62 -5.89 -15.43 -10.48
CA ALA A 62 -5.01 -15.32 -11.65
C ALA A 62 -4.53 -16.72 -12.11
N PRO A 63 -4.15 -16.89 -13.38
CA PRO A 63 -3.62 -18.16 -13.90
C PRO A 63 -2.19 -18.47 -13.43
N CYS A 64 -1.48 -17.48 -12.88
CA CYS A 64 -0.14 -17.60 -12.32
C CYS A 64 -0.11 -17.07 -10.86
N PRO A 65 0.93 -17.41 -10.06
CA PRO A 65 0.99 -17.04 -8.64
C PRO A 65 0.95 -15.53 -8.40
N VAL A 66 0.22 -15.13 -7.36
CA VAL A 66 0.08 -13.71 -6.96
C VAL A 66 0.73 -13.47 -5.60
N ILE A 67 1.78 -12.65 -5.61
CA ILE A 67 2.42 -12.11 -4.40
C ILE A 67 1.82 -10.73 -4.12
N VAL A 68 1.23 -10.54 -2.94
CA VAL A 68 0.82 -9.21 -2.46
C VAL A 68 1.94 -8.61 -1.64
N VAL A 69 2.32 -7.37 -1.94
CA VAL A 69 3.20 -6.55 -1.10
C VAL A 69 2.40 -5.37 -0.55
N GLY A 70 2.51 -5.11 0.75
CA GLY A 70 1.85 -3.97 1.38
C GLY A 70 2.42 -3.67 2.76
N ASN A 71 1.80 -2.73 3.46
CA ASN A 71 2.18 -2.32 4.80
C ASN A 71 0.92 -2.19 5.69
N ILE A 72 1.10 -2.30 7.00
CA ILE A 72 0.12 -2.01 8.04
C ILE A 72 -0.02 -0.47 8.24
N TYR A 73 1.07 0.29 8.09
CA TYR A 73 1.09 1.74 8.31
C TYR A 73 0.71 2.61 7.11
N VAL A 74 0.04 3.72 7.40
CA VAL A 74 -0.21 4.81 6.44
C VAL A 74 0.98 5.77 6.45
N GLY A 75 1.86 5.67 5.45
CA GLY A 75 3.01 6.56 5.27
C GLY A 75 4.02 6.05 4.26
N GLY A 76 5.03 6.87 3.92
CA GLY A 76 6.16 6.47 3.08
C GLY A 76 7.06 5.48 3.82
N THR A 77 6.99 4.20 3.41
CA THR A 77 7.32 3.05 4.28
C THR A 77 8.10 1.94 3.56
N GLY A 78 9.04 2.31 2.68
CA GLY A 78 9.98 1.37 2.04
C GLY A 78 9.39 0.35 1.04
N LYS A 79 8.06 0.24 0.94
CA LYS A 79 7.33 -0.67 0.04
C LYS A 79 7.86 -0.66 -1.40
N THR A 80 8.07 0.52 -1.99
CA THR A 80 8.45 0.66 -3.41
C THR A 80 9.85 0.10 -3.70
N PRO A 81 10.90 0.41 -2.91
CA PRO A 81 12.15 -0.36 -2.89
C PRO A 81 12.00 -1.87 -2.72
N VAL A 82 11.14 -2.35 -1.81
CA VAL A 82 10.92 -3.80 -1.59
C VAL A 82 10.27 -4.46 -2.81
N VAL A 83 9.31 -3.80 -3.48
CA VAL A 83 8.72 -4.30 -4.72
C VAL A 83 9.77 -4.40 -5.83
N ALA A 84 10.63 -3.37 -6.00
CA ALA A 84 11.70 -3.38 -6.98
C ALA A 84 12.72 -4.51 -6.72
N ALA A 85 13.16 -4.68 -5.46
CA ALA A 85 14.07 -5.76 -5.07
C ALA A 85 13.44 -7.16 -5.24
N LEU A 86 12.14 -7.31 -4.97
CA LEU A 86 11.41 -8.55 -5.22
C LEU A 86 11.30 -8.89 -6.71
N VAL A 87 11.06 -7.89 -7.57
CA VAL A 87 11.05 -8.05 -9.03
C VAL A 87 12.41 -8.58 -9.51
N GLN A 88 13.51 -7.92 -9.10
CA GLN A 88 14.86 -8.32 -9.46
C GLN A 88 15.20 -9.73 -8.96
N ALA A 89 14.97 -10.03 -7.68
CA ALA A 89 15.27 -11.34 -7.09
C ALA A 89 14.40 -12.50 -7.62
N LEU A 90 13.36 -12.21 -8.42
CA LEU A 90 12.59 -13.18 -9.20
C LEU A 90 13.12 -13.29 -10.64
N GLN A 91 13.49 -12.18 -11.27
CA GLN A 91 14.16 -12.16 -12.58
C GLN A 91 15.50 -12.91 -12.56
N ASP A 92 16.31 -12.72 -11.51
CA ASP A 92 17.56 -13.46 -11.26
C ASP A 92 17.35 -14.98 -11.15
N LYS A 93 16.11 -15.42 -10.88
CA LYS A 93 15.68 -16.83 -10.78
C LYS A 93 14.93 -17.32 -12.02
N GLY A 94 14.98 -16.58 -13.13
CA GLY A 94 14.34 -16.93 -14.40
C GLY A 94 12.83 -16.75 -14.44
N TRP A 95 12.25 -15.98 -13.53
CA TRP A 95 10.83 -15.59 -13.59
C TRP A 95 10.65 -14.33 -14.45
N ASN A 96 9.43 -14.14 -14.94
CA ASN A 96 8.96 -12.95 -15.62
C ASN A 96 7.89 -12.28 -14.74
N PRO A 97 8.27 -11.40 -13.79
CA PRO A 97 7.30 -10.67 -12.99
C PRO A 97 6.48 -9.70 -13.84
N GLY A 98 5.27 -9.42 -13.38
CA GLY A 98 4.50 -8.26 -13.80
C GLY A 98 3.76 -7.65 -12.62
N ILE A 99 3.69 -6.31 -12.59
CA ILE A 99 3.26 -5.55 -11.43
C ILE A 99 1.81 -5.09 -11.62
N ILE A 100 1.02 -5.10 -10.55
CA ILE A 100 -0.36 -4.60 -10.53
C ILE A 100 -0.49 -3.51 -9.48
N SER A 101 -0.75 -2.27 -9.89
CA SER A 101 -0.98 -1.13 -8.99
C SER A 101 -2.40 -0.57 -9.05
N ARG A 102 -2.78 0.21 -8.02
CA ARG A 102 -4.04 0.96 -7.98
C ARG A 102 -3.99 2.23 -8.83
N GLY A 103 -2.85 2.92 -8.88
CA GLY A 103 -2.72 4.26 -9.46
C GLY A 103 -3.15 5.35 -8.50
N TYR A 104 -2.44 5.50 -7.37
CA TYR A 104 -2.69 6.63 -6.48
C TYR A 104 -2.31 7.95 -7.17
N GLY A 105 -3.12 9.00 -6.96
CA GLY A 105 -2.89 10.34 -7.52
C GLY A 105 -3.35 10.54 -8.98
N VAL A 106 -3.73 9.49 -9.70
CA VAL A 106 -4.21 9.57 -11.09
C VAL A 106 -5.63 9.02 -11.26
N ASP A 107 -6.43 9.68 -12.10
CA ASP A 107 -7.72 9.13 -12.51
C ASP A 107 -7.51 8.07 -13.61
N ILE A 108 -7.85 6.82 -13.29
CA ILE A 108 -7.85 5.68 -14.20
C ILE A 108 -9.30 5.45 -14.62
N GLY A 109 -9.57 5.51 -15.93
CA GLY A 109 -10.89 5.36 -16.50
C GLY A 109 -11.45 3.92 -16.43
N LYS A 110 -12.27 3.55 -17.42
CA LYS A 110 -12.93 2.23 -17.46
C LYS A 110 -11.97 1.06 -17.62
N ASP A 111 -10.82 1.32 -18.26
CA ASP A 111 -9.86 0.33 -18.73
C ASP A 111 -8.52 0.49 -18.02
N ALA A 112 -7.82 -0.63 -17.83
CA ALA A 112 -6.51 -0.64 -17.18
C ALA A 112 -5.43 -0.06 -18.10
N ARG A 113 -4.61 0.87 -17.58
CA ARG A 113 -3.42 1.36 -18.29
C ARG A 113 -2.27 0.37 -18.08
N VAL A 114 -1.58 -0.02 -19.15
CA VAL A 114 -0.43 -0.94 -19.10
C VAL A 114 0.79 -0.24 -19.68
N ALA A 115 1.95 -0.35 -19.02
CA ALA A 115 3.19 0.32 -19.44
C ALA A 115 4.45 -0.46 -19.05
N HIS A 116 5.58 -0.14 -19.68
CA HIS A 116 6.89 -0.71 -19.35
C HIS A 116 8.02 0.23 -19.80
N GLY A 117 9.08 0.36 -18.99
CA GLY A 117 10.25 1.19 -19.29
C GLY A 117 9.89 2.66 -19.61
N PRO A 118 10.61 3.31 -20.55
CA PRO A 118 10.39 4.73 -20.88
C PRO A 118 8.99 5.13 -21.38
N SER A 119 8.12 4.17 -21.70
CA SER A 119 6.71 4.45 -22.04
C SER A 119 5.85 4.88 -20.83
N ALA A 120 6.30 4.57 -19.62
CA ALA A 120 5.54 4.70 -18.39
C ALA A 120 5.55 6.14 -17.83
N GLN A 121 4.74 7.01 -18.43
CA GLN A 121 4.62 8.41 -17.98
C GLN A 121 3.86 8.51 -16.65
N ALA A 122 4.46 9.16 -15.65
CA ALA A 122 3.84 9.39 -14.34
C ALA A 122 2.51 10.16 -14.42
N THR A 123 2.38 11.08 -15.37
CA THR A 123 1.13 11.78 -15.68
C THR A 123 -0.02 10.86 -16.12
N GLN A 124 0.29 9.65 -16.60
CA GLN A 124 -0.69 8.67 -17.06
C GLN A 124 -0.96 7.56 -16.04
N ILE A 125 0.04 7.14 -15.25
CA ILE A 125 -0.08 5.97 -14.36
C ILE A 125 0.26 6.24 -12.88
N GLY A 126 0.66 7.46 -12.52
CA GLY A 126 1.12 7.87 -11.19
C GLY A 126 2.63 7.69 -11.00
N ASP A 127 3.19 8.35 -9.98
CA ASP A 127 4.63 8.37 -9.74
C ASP A 127 5.19 7.01 -9.27
N GLU A 128 4.58 6.35 -8.28
CA GLU A 128 5.04 5.02 -7.85
C GLU A 128 4.97 3.99 -8.99
N PRO A 129 3.88 3.91 -9.79
CA PRO A 129 3.84 2.95 -10.90
C PRO A 129 4.81 3.30 -12.05
N ALA A 130 5.07 4.57 -12.33
CA ALA A 130 6.08 4.98 -13.33
C ALA A 130 7.51 4.62 -12.89
N LEU A 131 7.82 4.73 -11.60
CA LEU A 131 9.09 4.26 -11.05
C LEU A 131 9.22 2.73 -11.13
N LEU A 132 8.16 1.99 -10.76
CA LEU A 132 8.14 0.53 -10.78
C LEU A 132 8.15 -0.07 -12.20
N ALA A 133 7.60 0.65 -13.20
CA ALA A 133 7.60 0.24 -14.60
C ALA A 133 9.01 0.09 -15.21
N GLN A 134 10.05 0.62 -14.57
CA GLN A 134 11.44 0.47 -15.00
C GLN A 134 12.00 -0.93 -14.73
N TYR A 135 11.39 -1.68 -13.81
CA TYR A 135 11.86 -3.01 -13.37
C TYR A 135 11.08 -4.15 -14.02
N ALA A 136 9.78 -3.99 -14.23
CA ALA A 136 8.91 -4.97 -14.89
C ALA A 136 7.66 -4.32 -15.50
N PRO A 137 6.98 -4.97 -16.47
CA PRO A 137 5.72 -4.51 -17.00
C PRO A 137 4.67 -4.30 -15.91
N ILE A 138 3.97 -3.17 -15.94
CA ILE A 138 2.99 -2.79 -14.92
C ILE A 138 1.62 -2.52 -15.53
N ALA A 139 0.56 -2.96 -14.86
CA ALA A 139 -0.81 -2.54 -15.14
C ALA A 139 -1.43 -1.83 -13.94
N VAL A 140 -2.11 -0.73 -14.22
CA VAL A 140 -2.63 0.21 -13.21
C VAL A 140 -4.14 0.32 -13.35
N HIS A 141 -4.86 -0.18 -12.35
CA HIS A 141 -6.32 -0.13 -12.32
C HIS A 141 -6.91 -0.42 -10.91
N PRO A 142 -7.92 0.34 -10.43
CA PRO A 142 -8.54 0.11 -9.11
C PRO A 142 -9.17 -1.28 -8.95
N LYS A 143 -9.83 -1.81 -10.00
CA LYS A 143 -10.31 -3.21 -10.03
C LYS A 143 -9.15 -4.11 -10.49
N ARG A 144 -8.48 -4.77 -9.54
CA ARG A 144 -7.25 -5.54 -9.83
C ARG A 144 -7.43 -6.67 -10.85
N GLU A 145 -8.61 -7.29 -10.94
CA GLU A 145 -8.94 -8.28 -12.00
C GLU A 145 -8.74 -7.73 -13.42
N LEU A 146 -9.12 -6.47 -13.68
CA LEU A 146 -8.94 -5.86 -15.00
C LEU A 146 -7.48 -5.49 -15.26
N GLY A 147 -6.74 -5.07 -14.22
CA GLY A 147 -5.28 -4.90 -14.28
C GLY A 147 -4.58 -6.21 -14.67
N VAL A 148 -4.89 -7.32 -14.00
CA VAL A 148 -4.29 -8.64 -14.29
C VAL A 148 -4.61 -9.10 -15.71
N LYS A 149 -5.87 -8.98 -16.16
CA LYS A 149 -6.24 -9.37 -17.52
C LYS A 149 -5.54 -8.51 -18.58
N ALA A 150 -5.44 -7.21 -18.37
CA ALA A 150 -4.73 -6.32 -19.30
C ALA A 150 -3.22 -6.58 -19.32
N LEU A 151 -2.60 -6.79 -18.15
CA LEU A 151 -1.18 -7.16 -18.03
C LEU A 151 -0.87 -8.43 -18.83
N LEU A 152 -1.61 -9.51 -18.57
CA LEU A 152 -1.39 -10.82 -19.21
C LEU A 152 -1.74 -10.82 -20.72
N ALA A 153 -2.61 -9.91 -21.17
CA ALA A 153 -2.92 -9.75 -22.60
C ALA A 153 -1.80 -9.04 -23.37
N HIS A 154 -1.06 -8.13 -22.74
CA HIS A 154 0.08 -7.42 -23.36
C HIS A 154 1.41 -8.14 -23.13
N TYR A 155 1.56 -8.86 -22.01
CA TYR A 155 2.77 -9.54 -21.57
C TYR A 155 2.44 -11.01 -21.20
N PRO A 156 2.09 -11.87 -22.18
CA PRO A 156 1.66 -13.24 -21.94
C PRO A 156 2.75 -14.15 -21.34
N GLN A 157 4.02 -13.72 -21.37
CA GLN A 157 5.13 -14.41 -20.71
C GLN A 157 5.17 -14.23 -19.18
N THR A 158 4.36 -13.32 -18.61
CA THR A 158 4.33 -13.04 -17.17
C THR A 158 3.85 -14.24 -16.37
N ASN A 159 4.77 -14.86 -15.62
CA ASN A 159 4.54 -16.11 -14.88
C ASN A 159 4.48 -15.92 -13.35
N VAL A 160 4.62 -14.69 -12.84
CA VAL A 160 4.32 -14.30 -11.45
C VAL A 160 3.83 -12.86 -11.40
N ILE A 161 2.83 -12.58 -10.57
CA ILE A 161 2.23 -11.26 -10.41
C ILE A 161 2.59 -10.68 -9.04
N ILE A 162 3.03 -9.42 -9.02
CA ILE A 162 3.30 -8.67 -7.79
C ILE A 162 2.27 -7.54 -7.66
N ALA A 163 1.42 -7.59 -6.63
CA ALA A 163 0.37 -6.61 -6.41
C ALA A 163 0.77 -5.58 -5.34
N ASP A 164 1.00 -4.33 -5.78
CA ASP A 164 1.15 -3.14 -4.93
C ASP A 164 -0.08 -2.95 -4.05
N ASP A 165 0.11 -2.62 -2.77
CA ASP A 165 -0.93 -2.30 -1.80
C ASP A 165 -2.10 -3.31 -1.82
N GLY A 166 -1.77 -4.60 -1.95
CA GLY A 166 -2.77 -5.65 -2.17
C GLY A 166 -3.53 -6.08 -0.90
N LEU A 167 -3.08 -5.68 0.30
CA LEU A 167 -3.58 -6.21 1.58
C LEU A 167 -5.09 -5.98 1.76
N GLN A 168 -5.60 -4.79 1.42
CA GLN A 168 -7.04 -4.48 1.47
C GLN A 168 -7.85 -4.98 0.26
N HIS A 169 -7.17 -5.47 -0.79
CA HIS A 169 -7.77 -5.85 -2.08
C HIS A 169 -8.17 -7.34 -2.16
N LEU A 170 -8.91 -7.83 -1.15
CA LEU A 170 -9.40 -9.21 -1.00
C LEU A 170 -10.21 -9.78 -2.20
N ALA A 171 -10.53 -8.96 -3.20
CA ALA A 171 -11.14 -9.39 -4.45
C ALA A 171 -10.14 -10.03 -5.43
N LEU A 172 -8.83 -9.86 -5.24
CA LEU A 172 -7.79 -10.64 -5.92
C LEU A 172 -7.30 -11.73 -4.96
N GLN A 173 -7.36 -13.00 -5.40
CA GLN A 173 -6.77 -14.10 -4.64
C GLN A 173 -5.24 -14.00 -4.72
N ARG A 174 -4.58 -14.37 -3.62
CA ARG A 174 -3.14 -14.21 -3.39
C ARG A 174 -2.57 -15.48 -2.77
N ASP A 175 -1.36 -15.82 -3.17
CA ASP A 175 -0.64 -17.03 -2.76
C ASP A 175 0.41 -16.74 -1.68
N VAL A 176 0.99 -15.54 -1.72
CA VAL A 176 1.96 -15.04 -0.75
C VAL A 176 1.57 -13.63 -0.35
N GLU A 177 1.68 -13.31 0.93
CA GLU A 177 1.55 -11.94 1.46
C GLU A 177 2.87 -11.53 2.12
N ILE A 178 3.44 -10.42 1.65
CA ILE A 178 4.63 -9.79 2.22
C ILE A 178 4.19 -8.47 2.86
N ILE A 179 4.37 -8.38 4.17
CA ILE A 179 4.17 -7.15 4.94
C ILE A 179 5.52 -6.48 5.10
N VAL A 180 5.64 -5.27 4.56
CA VAL A 180 6.77 -4.36 4.79
C VAL A 180 6.45 -3.52 6.02
N GLN A 181 7.41 -3.39 6.92
CA GLN A 181 7.29 -2.66 8.19
C GLN A 181 8.61 -1.93 8.43
N ASP A 182 8.56 -0.70 8.93
CA ASP A 182 9.75 0.06 9.32
C ASP A 182 9.93 0.09 10.85
N GLU A 183 10.95 0.80 11.33
CA GLU A 183 11.35 0.86 12.74
C GLU A 183 10.25 1.37 13.69
N ARG A 184 9.14 1.93 13.16
CA ARG A 184 7.96 2.37 13.94
C ARG A 184 7.12 1.22 14.50
N GLY A 185 7.42 -0.04 14.14
CA GLY A 185 6.76 -1.21 14.69
C GLY A 185 5.25 -1.21 14.43
N ILE A 186 4.44 -1.45 15.48
CA ILE A 186 2.97 -1.42 15.41
C ILE A 186 2.36 -0.18 16.11
N GLY A 187 3.18 0.83 16.41
CA GLY A 187 2.78 2.02 17.17
C GLY A 187 1.96 1.69 18.42
N ASN A 188 0.80 2.33 18.59
CA ASN A 188 -0.08 2.12 19.74
C ASN A 188 -0.94 0.83 19.67
N GLY A 189 -0.83 0.04 18.60
CA GLY A 189 -1.52 -1.24 18.40
C GLY A 189 -3.03 -1.15 18.14
N GLN A 190 -3.60 0.05 17.97
CA GLN A 190 -5.00 0.23 17.58
C GLN A 190 -5.18 0.21 16.05
N LEU A 191 -6.44 0.16 15.62
CA LEU A 191 -6.81 0.44 14.23
C LEU A 191 -7.09 1.94 14.06
N LEU A 192 -6.95 2.44 12.83
CA LEU A 192 -7.42 3.77 12.47
C LEU A 192 -8.92 3.92 12.80
N PRO A 193 -9.36 5.08 13.33
CA PRO A 193 -8.60 6.31 13.51
C PRO A 193 -7.79 6.45 14.82
N ALA A 194 -7.82 5.49 15.75
CA ALA A 194 -7.10 5.63 17.03
C ALA A 194 -5.58 5.35 16.94
N GLY A 195 -5.12 4.58 15.95
CA GLY A 195 -3.71 4.22 15.70
C GLY A 195 -3.42 4.02 14.23
#